data_AF-A0A1I4RVN9-F1
#
_entry.id   AF-A0A1I4RVN9-F1
#
_cell.length_a   1.000
_cell.length_b   1.000
_cell.length_c   1.000
_cell.angle_alpha   90.00
_cell.angle_beta   90.00
_cell.angle_gamma   90.00
#
_symmetry.space_group_name_H-M   'P 1'
#
loop_
_entity.id
_entity.type
_entity.pdbx_description
1 polymer ?
#
loop_
_entity_poly.entity_id
_entity_poly.type
_entity_poly.pdbx_seq_one_letter_code
_entity_poly.pdbx_strand_id
1 'polypeptide(L)' 'MSAPAPMEHHEKMRMRAAAFRATRLYPGPVGELISRELLSWEDFGYRLGGDRMVMELVQHVLTAQPAQQQRSDAA' A
#
# COMPACT_ATOMS: atom_id res chain seq x y z
N MET A 1 -15.98 21.73 -12.43
CA MET A 1 -15.44 20.66 -11.56
C MET A 1 -14.00 21.05 -11.27
N SER A 2 -13.65 21.38 -10.02
CA SER A 2 -12.26 21.65 -9.65
C SER A 2 -11.44 20.37 -9.75
N ALA A 3 -10.24 20.45 -10.31
CA ALA A 3 -9.32 19.30 -10.34
C ALA A 3 -9.00 18.87 -8.90
N PRO A 4 -8.90 17.55 -8.62
CA PRO A 4 -8.50 17.07 -7.31
C PRO A 4 -7.10 17.59 -6.95
N ALA A 5 -6.91 18.01 -5.70
CA ALA A 5 -5.64 18.51 -5.22
C ALA A 5 -4.55 17.42 -5.36
N PRO A 6 -3.30 17.77 -5.70
CA PRO A 6 -2.19 16.83 -5.69
C PRO A 6 -2.05 16.17 -4.31
N MET A 7 -1.77 14.87 -4.29
CA MET A 7 -1.54 14.13 -3.03
C MET A 7 -0.37 14.74 -2.24
N GLU A 8 -0.55 14.87 -0.92
CA GLU A 8 0.41 15.52 -0.04
C GLU A 8 1.71 14.72 0.06
N HIS A 9 2.84 15.40 0.32
CA HIS A 9 4.15 14.76 0.36
C HIS A 9 4.22 13.61 1.37
N HIS A 10 3.59 13.78 2.54
CA HIS A 10 3.52 12.75 3.58
C HIS A 10 2.73 11.52 3.13
N GLU A 11 1.64 11.71 2.38
CA GLU A 11 0.83 10.60 1.83
C GLU A 11 1.61 9.83 0.76
N LYS A 12 2.35 10.54 -0.10
CA LYS A 12 3.28 9.94 -1.06
C LYS A 12 4.33 9.06 -0.38
N MET A 13 4.96 9.57 0.68
CA MET A 13 5.93 8.80 1.46
C MET A 13 5.29 7.56 2.09
N ARG A 14 4.07 7.69 2.63
CA ARG A 14 3.32 6.58 3.23
C ARG A 14 3.00 5.49 2.19
N MET A 15 2.56 5.89 1.00
CA MET A 15 2.26 4.99 -0.11
C MET A 15 3.50 4.20 -0.54
N ARG A 16 4.64 4.89 -0.73
CA ARG A 16 5.92 4.24 -1.06
C ARG A 16 6.36 3.27 0.02
N ALA A 17 6.26 3.64 1.30
CA ALA A 17 6.61 2.77 2.41
C ALA A 17 5.75 1.49 2.41
N ALA A 18 4.45 1.60 2.14
CA ALA A 18 3.57 0.45 2.00
C ALA A 18 3.95 -0.43 0.79
N ALA A 19 4.25 0.17 -0.37
CA ALA A 19 4.69 -0.56 -1.56
C ALA A 19 5.94 -1.40 -1.31
N PHE A 20 6.97 -0.81 -0.70
CA PHE A 20 8.20 -1.53 -0.32
C PHE A 20 7.89 -2.67 0.67
N ARG A 21 7.07 -2.39 1.68
CA ARG A 21 6.73 -3.37 2.72
C ARG A 21 5.91 -4.55 2.16
N ALA A 22 5.05 -4.32 1.17
CA ALA A 22 4.21 -5.35 0.57
C ALA A 22 5.00 -6.55 0.05
N THR A 23 6.18 -6.30 -0.55
CA THR A 23 7.07 -7.36 -1.06
C THR A 23 7.64 -8.27 0.03
N ARG A 24 7.76 -7.76 1.26
CA ARG A 24 8.22 -8.52 2.43
C ARG A 24 7.07 -9.22 3.15
N LEU A 25 5.89 -8.61 3.16
CA LEU A 25 4.69 -9.16 3.78
C LEU A 25 4.09 -10.30 2.95
N TYR A 26 4.16 -10.19 1.61
CA TYR A 26 3.62 -11.14 0.65
C TYR A 26 4.70 -11.55 -0.36
N PRO A 27 5.58 -12.51 -0.02
CA PRO A 27 6.62 -12.95 -0.94
C PRO A 27 6.04 -13.51 -2.25
N GLY A 28 6.62 -13.11 -3.38
CA GLY A 28 6.23 -13.58 -4.71
C GLY A 28 5.31 -12.62 -5.47
N PRO A 29 4.61 -13.11 -6.52
CA PRO A 29 3.88 -12.26 -7.47
C PRO A 29 2.80 -11.38 -6.84
N VAL A 30 2.20 -11.81 -5.73
CA VAL A 30 1.15 -11.05 -5.02
C VAL A 30 1.71 -9.77 -4.39
N GLY A 31 2.85 -9.84 -3.70
CA GLY A 31 3.46 -8.64 -3.12
C GLY A 31 4.00 -7.69 -4.18
N GLU A 32 4.48 -8.24 -5.31
CA GLU A 32 4.89 -7.42 -6.45
C GLU A 32 3.69 -6.68 -7.08
N LEU A 33 2.56 -7.37 -7.27
CA LEU A 33 1.33 -6.75 -7.77
C LEU A 33 0.88 -5.60 -6.86
N ILE A 34 0.82 -5.83 -5.54
CA ILE A 34 0.44 -4.81 -4.57
C ILE A 34 1.40 -3.62 -4.64
N SER A 35 2.72 -3.87 -4.69
CA SER A 35 3.72 -2.81 -4.78
C SER A 35 3.52 -1.94 -6.03
N ARG A 36 3.34 -2.56 -7.19
CA ARG A 36 3.11 -1.87 -8.47
C ARG A 36 1.83 -1.04 -8.46
N GLU A 37 0.76 -1.59 -7.89
CA GLU A 37 -0.52 -0.88 -7.78
C GLU A 37 -0.39 0.36 -6.90
N LEU A 38 0.22 0.26 -5.71
CA LEU A 38 0.39 1.40 -4.79
C LEU A 38 1.25 2.51 -5.41
N LEU A 39 2.32 2.16 -6.14
CA LEU A 39 3.14 3.14 -6.86
C LEU A 39 2.38 3.79 -8.01
N SER A 40 1.61 3.01 -8.78
CA SER A 40 0.78 3.55 -9.88
C SER A 40 -0.33 4.46 -9.36
N TRP A 41 -0.85 4.17 -8.17
CA TRP A 41 -1.87 4.97 -7.53
C TRP A 41 -1.33 6.33 -7.09
N GLU A 42 -0.09 6.39 -6.58
CA GLU A 42 0.61 7.66 -6.31
C GLU A 42 0.68 8.55 -7.54
N ASP A 43 0.95 7.97 -8.71
CA ASP A 43 1.16 8.72 -9.95
C ASP A 43 -0.16 9.23 -10.56
N PHE A 44 -1.22 8.41 -10.53
CA PHE A 44 -2.45 8.68 -11.30
C PHE A 44 -3.77 8.42 -10.55
N GLY A 45 -3.79 7.48 -9.60
CA GLY A 45 -5.02 6.91 -9.04
C GLY A 45 -5.90 7.91 -8.29
N TYR A 46 -5.31 8.86 -7.55
CA TYR A 46 -6.04 9.89 -6.81
C TYR A 46 -6.92 10.81 -7.68
N ARG A 47 -6.64 10.84 -8.99
CA ARG A 47 -7.39 11.67 -9.94
C ARG A 47 -8.68 10.99 -10.41
N LEU A 48 -8.82 9.68 -10.19
CA LEU A 48 -9.93 8.87 -10.71
C LEU A 48 -11.03 8.59 -9.65
N GLY A 49 -10.80 8.97 -8.39
CA GLY A 49 -11.71 8.70 -7.28
C GLY A 49 -11.68 7.22 -6.82
N GLY A 50 -12.35 6.90 -5.71
CA GLY A 50 -12.41 5.52 -5.18
C GLY A 50 -11.16 5.07 -4.42
N ASP A 51 -10.63 5.92 -3.54
CA ASP A 51 -9.39 5.73 -2.78
C ASP A 51 -9.53 4.80 -1.57
N ARG A 52 -10.74 4.60 -1.04
CA ARG A 52 -10.99 3.86 0.21
C ARG A 52 -10.30 2.49 0.25
N MET A 53 -10.45 1.67 -0.80
CA MET A 53 -9.84 0.33 -0.84
C MET A 53 -8.31 0.42 -0.79
N VAL A 54 -7.72 1.39 -1.49
CA VAL A 54 -6.27 1.58 -1.54
C VAL A 54 -5.74 2.07 -0.19
N MET A 55 -6.47 2.97 0.47
CA MET A 55 -6.12 3.42 1.82
C MET A 55 -6.24 2.30 2.86
N GLU A 56 -7.28 1.47 2.77
CA GLU A 56 -7.43 0.26 3.59
C GLU A 56 -6.29 -0.72 3.34
N LEU A 57 -5.87 -0.91 2.08
CA LEU A 57 -4.73 -1.75 1.71
C LEU A 57 -3.40 -1.21 2.26
N VAL A 58 -3.15 0.11 2.14
CA VAL A 58 -1.98 0.78 2.74
C VAL A 58 -1.94 0.54 4.23
N GLN A 59 -3.07 0.78 4.92
CA GLN A 59 -3.16 0.59 6.36
C GLN A 59 -2.87 -0.87 6.75
N HIS A 60 -3.50 -1.82 6.07
CA HIS A 60 -3.31 -3.25 6.29
C HIS A 60 -1.84 -3.64 6.11
N VAL A 61 -1.21 -3.25 5.00
CA VAL A 61 0.18 -3.59 4.71
C VAL A 61 1.13 -3.03 5.77
N LEU A 62 0.87 -1.82 6.28
CA LEU A 62 1.72 -1.18 7.29
C LEU A 62 1.59 -1.83 8.68
N THR A 63 0.42 -2.33 9.05
CA THR A 63 0.18 -2.92 10.38
C THR A 63 0.30 -4.43 10.46
N ALA A 64 0.17 -5.14 9.33
CA ALA A 64 0.16 -6.60 9.32
C ALA A 64 1.55 -7.19 9.60
N GLN A 65 1.64 -8.17 10.48
CA GLN A 65 2.89 -8.90 10.74
C GLN A 65 3.15 -9.96 9.65
N PRO A 66 4.42 -10.26 9.33
CA PRO A 66 4.74 -11.34 8.41
C PRO A 66 4.19 -12.67 8.91
N ALA A 67 3.63 -13.49 8.01
CA ALA A 67 3.03 -14.77 8.35
C ALA A 67 4.00 -15.76 9.03
N GLN A 68 5.32 -15.54 8.91
CA GLN A 68 6.35 -16.31 9.63
C GLN A 68 6.44 -15.93 11.13
N GLN A 69 6.21 -14.67 11.50
CA GLN A 69 6.19 -14.21 12.89
C GLN A 69 4.93 -14.70 13.63
N GLN A 70 3.78 -14.72 12.95
CA GLN A 70 2.52 -15.16 13.54
C GLN A 70 2.53 -16.64 13.95
N ARG A 71 3.36 -17.46 13.28
CA ARG A 71 3.44 -18.90 13.49
C ARG A 71 4.38 -19.26 14.65
N SER A 72 5.31 -18.38 15.01
CA SER A 72 6.22 -18.54 16.15
C SER A 72 5.62 -18.07 17.48
N ASP A 73 4.70 -17.10 17.48
CA ASP A 73 4.05 -16.61 18.70
C ASP A 73 2.92 -17.53 19.20
N ALA A 74 2.56 -18.54 18.41
CA ALA A 74 1.52 -19.52 18.72
C ALA A 74 2.09 -20.90 19.16
N ALA A 75 3.40 -20.99 19.40
CA ALA A 75 4.11 -22.22 19.75
C ALA A 75 4.67 -22.19 21.18
#